data_AF-A0A1I2F5G4-F1
#
_entry.id   AF-A0A1I2F5G4-F1
#
_cell.length_a   1.000
_cell.length_b   1.000
_cell.length_c   1.000
_cell.angle_alpha   90.00
_cell.angle_beta   90.00
_cell.angle_gamma   90.00
#
_symmetry.space_group_name_H-M   'P 1'
#
loop_
_entity.id
_entity.type
_entity.pdbx_description
1 polymer ?
#
loop_
_entity_poly.entity_id
_entity_poly.type
_entity_poly.pdbx_seq_one_letter_code
_entity_poly.pdbx_strand_id
1 'polypeptide(L)'
;MEQKKEHQSKKRSFALPITLLLLVFSLTGNVFLYSQSLQGEQNDKYEKGLEIIDAAAKAVSYYEAVLDNTNAILEGTTAEDGSVIRDASGVTGFLQQASSFDEANKFDPDHIYSYLIDVDNSLAYIKQQDGTLTEKQSGYLKSLQEIYSKQLDILNKFNLDSGKTRSGAIQIGAGIGWLDIAKQLEQSIREQSGMK
;
A
#
# COMPACT_ATOMS: atom_id res chain seq x y z
N MET A 1 82.29 1.37 48.93
CA MET A 1 81.03 1.98 49.36
C MET A 1 80.48 2.80 48.22
N GLU A 2 79.27 2.68 47.73
CA GLU A 2 78.24 1.65 47.70
C GLU A 2 77.24 2.18 46.65
N GLN A 3 76.58 1.28 45.95
CA GLN A 3 75.71 1.57 44.81
C GLN A 3 74.49 2.42 45.23
N LYS A 4 73.95 3.20 44.30
CA LYS A 4 72.55 3.04 43.87
C LYS A 4 72.25 3.85 42.59
N LYS A 5 72.22 3.14 41.46
CA LYS A 5 71.33 3.48 40.36
C LYS A 5 69.93 3.09 40.82
N GLU A 6 69.07 4.05 41.15
CA GLU A 6 67.64 3.78 41.31
C GLU A 6 66.88 4.20 40.04
N HIS A 7 66.18 3.21 39.51
CA HIS A 7 65.51 3.19 38.23
C HIS A 7 64.44 4.29 38.11
N GLN A 8 64.60 5.21 37.15
CA GLN A 8 63.45 5.91 36.59
C GLN A 8 62.61 4.88 35.84
N SER A 9 61.60 4.34 36.52
CA SER A 9 60.55 3.53 35.92
C SER A 9 59.86 4.35 34.85
N LYS A 10 60.17 4.03 33.59
CA LYS A 10 59.51 4.59 32.40
C LYS A 10 58.08 4.05 32.41
N LYS A 11 57.17 4.71 33.15
CA LYS A 11 55.72 4.46 33.09
C LYS A 11 55.30 4.66 31.63
N ARG A 12 55.21 3.56 30.87
CA ARG A 12 54.68 3.60 29.50
C ARG A 12 53.28 4.18 29.59
N SER A 13 53.05 5.33 28.95
CA SER A 13 51.74 5.97 28.96
C SER A 13 50.78 5.10 28.15
N PHE A 14 50.07 4.21 28.84
CA PHE A 14 49.03 3.37 28.25
C PHE A 14 47.74 4.16 27.98
N ALA A 15 47.64 5.39 28.48
CA ALA A 15 46.47 6.25 28.28
C ALA A 15 46.21 6.51 26.79
N LEU A 16 47.27 6.77 26.01
CA LEU A 16 47.16 7.09 24.58
C LEU A 16 46.69 5.90 23.73
N PRO A 17 47.23 4.68 23.86
CA PRO A 17 46.69 3.51 23.16
C PRO A 17 45.29 3.11 23.66
N ILE A 18 44.96 3.30 24.94
CA ILE A 18 43.61 3.03 25.47
C ILE A 18 42.58 4.01 24.90
N THR A 19 42.88 5.30 24.84
CA THR A 19 41.97 6.29 24.25
C THR A 19 41.80 6.06 22.75
N LEU A 20 42.86 5.66 22.04
CA LEU A 20 42.78 5.29 20.63
C LEU A 20 41.89 4.06 20.41
N LEU A 21 42.02 3.04 21.27
CA LEU A 21 41.15 1.85 21.25
C LEU A 21 39.69 2.22 21.52
N LEU A 22 39.42 3.03 22.55
CA LEU A 22 38.07 3.50 22.86
C LEU A 22 37.48 4.36 21.75
N LEU A 23 38.28 5.19 21.09
CA LEU A 23 37.87 5.99 19.95
C LEU A 23 37.48 5.11 18.76
N VAL A 24 38.30 4.10 18.43
CA VAL A 24 38.01 3.15 17.34
C VAL A 24 36.76 2.32 17.65
N PHE A 25 36.60 1.84 18.90
CA PHE A 25 35.39 1.13 19.32
C PHE A 25 34.14 2.01 19.28
N SER A 26 34.23 3.27 19.71
CA SER A 26 33.13 4.23 19.64
C SER A 26 32.72 4.56 18.21
N LEU A 27 33.70 4.80 17.33
CA LEU A 27 33.45 5.10 15.93
C LEU A 27 32.83 3.89 15.21
N THR A 28 33.41 2.70 15.41
CA THR A 28 32.91 1.46 14.79
C THR A 28 31.53 1.10 15.32
N GLY A 29 31.29 1.27 16.63
CA GLY A 29 29.99 1.03 17.25
C GLY A 29 28.89 1.95 16.70
N ASN A 30 29.17 3.25 16.56
CA ASN A 30 28.21 4.19 15.99
C ASN A 30 27.89 3.88 14.52
N VAL A 31 28.91 3.58 13.71
CA VAL A 31 28.70 3.20 12.29
C VAL A 31 27.92 1.88 12.19
N PHE A 32 28.21 0.91 13.05
CA PHE A 32 27.50 -0.36 13.09
C PHE A 32 26.02 -0.19 13.47
N LEU A 33 25.73 0.56 14.55
CA LEU A 33 24.37 0.83 14.98
C LEU A 33 23.58 1.63 13.94
N TYR A 34 24.23 2.61 13.30
CA TYR A 34 23.62 3.37 12.21
C TYR A 34 23.32 2.49 10.99
N SER A 35 24.25 1.59 10.62
CA SER A 35 24.02 0.62 9.55
C SER A 35 22.89 -0.35 9.88
N GLN A 36 22.80 -0.81 11.12
CA GLN A 36 21.72 -1.70 11.57
C GLN A 36 20.37 -0.98 11.55
N SER A 37 20.32 0.27 12.01
CA SER A 37 19.12 1.12 11.96
C SER A 37 18.65 1.34 10.53
N LEU A 38 19.56 1.66 9.61
CA LEU A 38 19.22 1.83 8.18
C LEU A 38 18.71 0.55 7.54
N GLN A 39 19.27 -0.61 7.90
CA GLN A 39 18.80 -1.90 7.41
C GLN A 39 17.40 -2.23 7.94
N GLY A 40 17.13 -1.92 9.22
CA GLY A 40 15.79 -2.06 9.81
C GLY A 40 14.76 -1.20 9.06
N GLU A 41 15.01 0.09 8.92
CA GLU A 41 14.11 1.00 8.20
C GLU A 41 13.86 0.59 6.74
N GLN A 42 14.87 0.04 6.06
CA GLN A 42 14.70 -0.47 4.69
C GLN A 42 13.87 -1.75 4.63
N ASN A 43 13.96 -2.63 5.64
CA ASN A 43 13.12 -3.81 5.71
C ASN A 43 11.67 -3.43 5.99
N ASP A 44 11.42 -2.51 6.92
CA ASP A 44 10.06 -2.04 7.23
C ASP A 44 9.41 -1.40 5.99
N LYS A 45 10.15 -0.55 5.26
CA LYS A 45 9.69 0.03 3.99
C LYS A 45 9.46 -1.02 2.92
N TYR A 46 10.30 -2.05 2.87
CA TYR A 46 10.15 -3.13 1.90
C TYR A 46 8.85 -3.92 2.16
N GLU A 47 8.61 -4.34 3.41
CA GLU A 47 7.40 -5.07 3.81
C GLU A 47 6.15 -4.23 3.57
N LYS A 48 6.14 -2.97 4.02
CA LYS A 48 5.07 -2.02 3.77
C LYS A 48 4.79 -1.85 2.27
N GLY A 49 5.84 -1.78 1.47
CA GLY A 49 5.75 -1.69 0.01
C GLY A 49 5.03 -2.89 -0.61
N LEU A 50 5.38 -4.10 -0.17
CA LEU A 50 4.72 -5.33 -0.63
C LEU A 50 3.23 -5.36 -0.24
N GLU A 51 2.88 -4.92 0.97
CA GLU A 51 1.48 -4.81 1.40
C GLU A 51 0.68 -3.86 0.52
N ILE A 52 1.24 -2.70 0.18
CA ILE A 52 0.59 -1.71 -0.70
C ILE A 52 0.39 -2.28 -2.10
N ILE A 53 1.40 -2.98 -2.63
CA ILE A 53 1.32 -3.62 -3.96
C ILE A 53 0.27 -4.72 -3.98
N ASP A 54 0.21 -5.57 -2.95
CA ASP A 54 -0.82 -6.61 -2.81
C ASP A 54 -2.23 -6.00 -2.73
N ALA A 55 -2.39 -4.94 -1.94
CA ALA A 55 -3.66 -4.22 -1.84
C ALA A 55 -4.08 -3.60 -3.19
N ALA A 56 -3.14 -2.98 -3.91
CA ALA A 56 -3.39 -2.44 -5.25
C ALA A 56 -3.78 -3.52 -6.26
N ALA A 57 -3.09 -4.68 -6.24
CA ALA A 57 -3.41 -5.80 -7.12
C ALA A 57 -4.82 -6.35 -6.85
N LYS A 58 -5.18 -6.53 -5.56
CA LYS A 58 -6.54 -6.93 -5.17
C LYS A 58 -7.59 -5.91 -5.58
N ALA A 59 -7.29 -4.61 -5.46
CA ALA A 59 -8.18 -3.55 -5.91
C ALA A 59 -8.44 -3.63 -7.42
N VAL A 60 -7.38 -3.80 -8.23
CA VAL A 60 -7.50 -4.01 -9.68
C VAL A 60 -8.38 -5.21 -9.99
N SER A 61 -8.11 -6.37 -9.39
CA SER A 61 -8.92 -7.57 -9.61
C SER A 61 -10.38 -7.41 -9.19
N TYR A 62 -10.67 -6.65 -8.13
CA TYR A 62 -12.05 -6.31 -7.75
C TYR A 62 -12.76 -5.51 -8.84
N TYR A 63 -12.12 -4.45 -9.37
CA TYR A 63 -12.72 -3.61 -10.41
C TYR A 63 -12.95 -4.38 -11.71
N GLU A 64 -11.97 -5.18 -12.15
CA GLU A 64 -12.10 -6.06 -13.33
C GLU A 64 -13.28 -7.03 -13.16
N ALA A 65 -13.38 -7.68 -12.00
CA ALA A 65 -14.46 -8.63 -11.73
C ALA A 65 -15.85 -7.97 -11.74
N VAL A 66 -15.98 -6.74 -11.23
CA VAL A 66 -17.25 -6.00 -11.27
C VAL A 66 -17.60 -5.60 -12.70
N LEU A 67 -16.63 -5.17 -13.50
CA LEU A 67 -16.84 -4.82 -14.91
C LEU A 67 -17.26 -6.03 -15.74
N ASP A 68 -16.57 -7.16 -15.60
CA ASP A 68 -16.89 -8.41 -16.29
C ASP A 68 -18.30 -8.91 -15.93
N ASN A 69 -18.63 -8.86 -14.64
CA ASN A 69 -19.94 -9.22 -14.16
C ASN A 69 -21.04 -8.30 -14.70
N THR A 70 -20.79 -6.98 -14.73
CA THR A 70 -21.73 -6.02 -15.28
C THR A 70 -21.93 -6.21 -16.78
N ASN A 71 -20.87 -6.52 -17.53
CA ASN A 71 -20.94 -6.89 -18.95
C ASN A 71 -21.80 -8.14 -19.15
N ALA A 72 -21.55 -9.20 -18.40
CA ALA A 72 -22.31 -10.45 -18.51
C ALA A 72 -23.80 -10.24 -18.24
N ILE A 73 -24.15 -9.47 -17.21
CA ILE A 73 -25.55 -9.12 -16.91
C ILE A 73 -26.18 -8.36 -18.09
N LEU A 74 -25.48 -7.38 -18.67
CA LEU A 74 -25.98 -6.61 -19.82
C LEU A 74 -26.15 -7.46 -21.08
N GLU A 75 -25.30 -8.45 -21.29
CA GLU A 75 -25.36 -9.40 -22.41
C GLU A 75 -26.38 -10.54 -22.19
N GLY A 76 -26.99 -10.60 -21.00
CA GLY A 76 -27.91 -11.67 -20.63
C GLY A 76 -27.22 -13.02 -20.45
N THR A 77 -25.91 -13.03 -20.23
CA THR A 77 -25.12 -14.23 -19.94
C THR A 77 -24.94 -14.39 -18.43
N THR A 78 -24.89 -15.64 -17.97
CA THR A 78 -24.43 -15.92 -16.61
C THR A 78 -22.93 -15.75 -16.57
N ALA A 79 -22.45 -14.68 -15.92
CA ALA A 79 -21.07 -14.66 -15.41
C ALA A 79 -20.86 -15.95 -14.61
N GLU A 80 -19.76 -16.69 -14.88
CA GLU A 80 -19.40 -17.85 -14.06
C GLU A 80 -19.48 -17.45 -12.58
N ASP A 81 -20.16 -18.29 -11.79
CA ASP A 81 -20.54 -18.08 -10.38
C ASP A 81 -19.70 -17.02 -9.64
N GLY A 82 -20.28 -15.83 -9.52
CA GLY A 82 -20.66 -15.15 -8.26
C GLY A 82 -19.70 -15.08 -7.07
N SER A 83 -18.47 -15.58 -7.16
CA SER A 83 -17.54 -15.75 -6.05
C SER A 83 -16.56 -14.59 -5.90
N VAL A 84 -16.45 -13.72 -6.91
CA VAL A 84 -15.32 -12.79 -7.07
C VAL A 84 -15.58 -11.40 -6.45
N ILE A 85 -16.83 -11.06 -6.14
CA ILE A 85 -17.16 -9.85 -5.36
C ILE A 85 -16.95 -10.09 -3.86
N ARG A 86 -15.78 -10.62 -3.47
CA ARG A 86 -15.48 -10.92 -2.06
C ARG A 86 -14.28 -10.17 -1.51
N ASP A 87 -13.48 -9.54 -2.36
CA ASP A 87 -12.25 -8.89 -1.91
C ASP A 87 -12.18 -7.39 -2.23
N ALA A 88 -13.29 -6.69 -1.96
CA ALA A 88 -13.30 -5.23 -1.89
C ALA A 88 -12.33 -4.67 -0.83
N SER A 89 -11.77 -5.56 0.02
CA SER A 89 -10.71 -5.24 0.99
C SER A 89 -9.43 -4.72 0.34
N GLY A 90 -9.18 -5.05 -0.93
CA GLY A 90 -8.06 -4.47 -1.68
C GLY A 90 -8.20 -2.97 -1.85
N VAL A 91 -9.39 -2.49 -2.21
CA VAL A 91 -9.68 -1.06 -2.41
C VAL A 91 -9.57 -0.30 -1.09
N THR A 92 -10.22 -0.79 -0.04
CA THR A 92 -10.16 -0.14 1.28
C THR A 92 -8.76 -0.20 1.87
N GLY A 93 -8.05 -1.33 1.72
CA GLY A 93 -6.67 -1.51 2.16
C GLY A 93 -5.71 -0.55 1.46
N PHE A 94 -5.83 -0.38 0.14
CA PHE A 94 -4.98 0.53 -0.63
C PHE A 94 -5.15 1.98 -0.19
N LEU A 95 -6.41 2.44 -0.02
CA LEU A 95 -6.70 3.79 0.45
C LEU A 95 -6.31 4.00 1.92
N GLN A 96 -6.52 3.00 2.77
CA GLN A 96 -6.09 3.03 4.16
C GLN A 96 -4.58 3.16 4.28
N GLN A 97 -3.81 2.44 3.46
CA GLN A 97 -2.36 2.58 3.44
C GLN A 97 -1.96 4.01 3.04
N ALA A 98 -2.61 4.62 2.04
CA ALA A 98 -2.34 6.00 1.65
C ALA A 98 -2.60 6.99 2.79
N SER A 99 -3.69 6.80 3.54
CA SER A 99 -4.04 7.65 4.68
C SER A 99 -2.99 7.62 5.80
N SER A 100 -2.24 6.51 5.92
CA SER A 100 -1.14 6.42 6.88
C SER A 100 0.07 7.30 6.54
N PHE A 101 0.16 7.83 5.31
CA PHE A 101 1.21 8.77 4.89
C PHE A 101 0.78 10.24 5.01
N ASP A 102 -0.51 10.52 5.15
CA ASP A 102 -1.07 11.88 5.19
C ASP A 102 -2.08 12.01 6.34
N GLU A 103 -1.58 12.38 7.53
CA GLU A 103 -2.42 12.61 8.72
C GLU A 103 -3.45 13.73 8.53
N ALA A 104 -3.25 14.63 7.56
CA ALA A 104 -4.19 15.73 7.31
C ALA A 104 -5.42 15.27 6.53
N ASN A 105 -5.34 14.16 5.80
CA ASN A 105 -6.44 13.63 5.01
C ASN A 105 -7.18 12.55 5.81
N LYS A 106 -8.34 12.90 6.39
CA LYS A 106 -9.20 11.94 7.09
C LYS A 106 -9.84 10.99 6.09
N PHE A 107 -9.20 9.84 5.92
CA PHE A 107 -9.78 8.67 5.28
C PHE A 107 -10.98 8.19 6.11
N ASP A 108 -12.12 8.01 5.43
CA ASP A 108 -13.35 7.48 6.02
C ASP A 108 -13.58 6.06 5.47
N PRO A 109 -13.07 5.02 6.17
CA PRO A 109 -13.20 3.64 5.71
C PRO A 109 -14.66 3.20 5.63
N ASP A 110 -15.51 3.68 6.54
CA ASP A 110 -16.92 3.27 6.62
C ASP A 110 -17.69 3.77 5.40
N HIS A 111 -17.37 4.97 4.92
CA HIS A 111 -17.98 5.52 3.71
C HIS A 111 -17.63 4.71 2.45
N ILE A 112 -16.35 4.40 2.26
CA ILE A 112 -15.89 3.61 1.11
C ILE A 112 -16.48 2.20 1.17
N TYR A 113 -16.45 1.57 2.34
CA TYR A 113 -17.00 0.23 2.54
C TYR A 113 -18.51 0.19 2.27
N SER A 114 -19.26 1.19 2.74
CA SER A 114 -20.70 1.30 2.50
C SER A 114 -21.03 1.45 1.01
N TYR A 115 -20.26 2.27 0.28
CA TYR A 115 -20.41 2.41 -1.18
C TYR A 115 -20.22 1.07 -1.91
N LEU A 116 -19.15 0.34 -1.58
CA LEU A 116 -18.84 -0.94 -2.21
C LEU A 116 -19.94 -1.98 -1.91
N ILE A 117 -20.43 -2.04 -0.67
CA ILE A 117 -21.57 -2.89 -0.29
C ILE A 117 -22.84 -2.53 -1.06
N ASP A 118 -23.13 -1.23 -1.22
CA ASP A 118 -24.33 -0.78 -1.93
C ASP A 118 -24.30 -1.22 -3.40
N VAL A 119 -23.13 -1.15 -4.05
CA VAL A 119 -22.94 -1.66 -5.41
C VAL A 119 -23.14 -3.16 -5.47
N ASP A 120 -22.52 -3.91 -4.55
CA ASP A 120 -22.59 -5.37 -4.51
C ASP A 120 -24.04 -5.85 -4.30
N ASN A 121 -24.77 -5.22 -3.37
CA ASN A 121 -26.17 -5.50 -3.12
C ASN A 121 -27.04 -5.19 -4.36
N SER A 122 -26.75 -4.09 -5.06
CA SER A 122 -27.48 -3.71 -6.27
C SER A 122 -27.26 -4.72 -7.39
N LEU A 123 -26.03 -5.19 -7.59
CA LEU A 123 -25.70 -6.24 -8.57
C LEU A 123 -26.35 -7.57 -8.21
N ALA A 124 -26.31 -7.98 -6.93
CA ALA A 124 -26.96 -9.19 -6.46
C ALA A 124 -28.48 -9.14 -6.68
N TYR A 125 -29.11 -8.00 -6.40
CA TYR A 125 -30.54 -7.79 -6.63
C TYR A 125 -30.90 -7.92 -8.13
N ILE A 126 -30.10 -7.31 -9.02
CA ILE A 126 -30.33 -7.39 -10.47
C ILE A 126 -30.20 -8.84 -10.97
N LYS A 127 -29.21 -9.59 -10.48
CA LYS A 127 -29.02 -11.01 -10.85
C LYS A 127 -30.17 -11.92 -10.43
N GLN A 128 -30.85 -11.61 -9.34
CA GLN A 128 -31.97 -12.43 -8.83
C GLN A 128 -33.29 -12.18 -9.59
N GLN A 129 -33.36 -11.14 -10.43
CA GLN A 129 -34.56 -10.83 -11.23
C GLN A 129 -34.60 -11.72 -12.49
N ASP A 130 -35.81 -12.09 -12.93
CA ASP A 130 -36.09 -13.04 -14.04
C ASP A 130 -35.66 -12.56 -15.44
N GLY A 131 -34.36 -12.35 -15.64
CA GLY A 131 -33.67 -12.26 -16.94
C GLY A 131 -33.98 -11.03 -17.80
N THR A 132 -35.01 -10.23 -17.46
CA THR A 132 -35.37 -9.03 -18.24
C THR A 132 -34.93 -7.78 -17.48
N LEU A 133 -33.82 -7.18 -17.92
CA LEU A 133 -33.37 -5.89 -17.42
C LEU A 133 -34.39 -4.80 -17.77
N THR A 134 -34.85 -4.09 -16.75
CA THR A 134 -35.58 -2.83 -16.96
C THR A 134 -34.65 -1.75 -17.52
N GLU A 135 -35.21 -0.74 -18.18
CA GLU A 135 -34.44 0.40 -18.70
C GLU A 135 -33.63 1.10 -17.59
N LYS A 136 -34.19 1.19 -16.38
CA LYS A 136 -33.50 1.74 -15.20
C LYS A 136 -32.31 0.88 -14.77
N GLN A 137 -32.46 -0.44 -14.74
CA GLN A 137 -31.37 -1.35 -14.39
C GLN A 137 -30.26 -1.32 -15.45
N SER A 138 -30.62 -1.32 -16.74
CA SER A 138 -29.63 -1.18 -17.81
C SER A 138 -28.88 0.16 -17.75
N GLY A 139 -29.59 1.26 -17.47
CA GLY A 139 -28.99 2.57 -17.24
C GLY A 139 -28.02 2.58 -16.05
N TYR A 140 -28.43 1.99 -14.93
CA TYR A 140 -27.56 1.85 -13.75
C TYR A 140 -26.29 1.05 -14.04
N LEU A 141 -26.40 -0.10 -14.71
CA LEU A 141 -25.25 -0.95 -15.05
C LEU A 141 -24.28 -0.22 -15.99
N LYS A 142 -24.78 0.53 -16.98
CA LYS A 142 -23.93 1.34 -17.87
C LYS A 142 -23.18 2.45 -17.12
N SER A 143 -23.88 3.17 -16.23
CA SER A 143 -23.23 4.18 -15.39
C SER A 143 -22.18 3.55 -14.48
N LEU A 144 -22.47 2.38 -13.90
CA LEU A 144 -21.53 1.64 -13.06
C LEU A 144 -20.28 1.24 -13.86
N GLN A 145 -20.42 0.76 -15.09
CA GLN A 145 -19.28 0.47 -15.97
C GLN A 145 -18.43 1.69 -16.23
N GLU A 146 -19.02 2.83 -16.54
CA GLU A 146 -18.27 4.05 -16.80
C GLU A 146 -17.48 4.49 -15.56
N ILE A 147 -18.10 4.44 -14.37
CA ILE A 147 -17.46 4.80 -13.11
C ILE A 147 -16.32 3.84 -12.78
N TYR A 148 -16.59 2.53 -12.80
CA TYR A 148 -15.61 1.51 -12.42
C TYR A 148 -14.47 1.42 -13.45
N SER A 149 -14.71 1.70 -14.73
CA SER A 149 -13.64 1.81 -15.73
C SER A 149 -12.72 2.99 -15.45
N LYS A 150 -13.27 4.16 -15.08
CA LYS A 150 -12.46 5.32 -14.66
C LYS A 150 -11.63 5.03 -13.41
N GLN A 151 -12.20 4.34 -12.43
CA GLN A 151 -11.50 3.96 -11.20
C GLN A 151 -10.38 2.94 -11.48
N LEU A 152 -10.64 1.97 -12.35
CA LEU A 152 -9.64 1.01 -12.83
C LEU A 152 -8.52 1.72 -13.61
N ASP A 153 -8.83 2.67 -14.49
CA ASP A 153 -7.83 3.46 -15.22
C ASP A 153 -6.94 4.28 -14.29
N ILE A 154 -7.48 4.79 -13.18
CA ILE A 154 -6.68 5.45 -12.14
C ILE A 154 -5.72 4.44 -11.52
N LEU A 155 -6.22 3.27 -11.09
CA LEU A 155 -5.39 2.23 -10.48
C LEU A 155 -4.36 1.64 -11.43
N ASN A 156 -4.64 1.54 -12.73
CA ASN A 156 -3.69 1.05 -13.73
C ASN A 156 -2.48 1.98 -13.93
N LYS A 157 -2.53 3.22 -13.43
CA LYS A 157 -1.35 4.08 -13.33
C LYS A 157 -0.38 3.60 -12.24
N PHE A 158 -0.85 2.79 -11.30
CA PHE A 158 -0.01 2.20 -10.26
C PHE A 158 0.89 1.15 -10.88
N ASN A 159 2.20 1.32 -10.73
CA ASN A 159 3.17 0.40 -11.29
C ASN A 159 3.30 -0.85 -10.40
N LEU A 160 2.42 -1.83 -10.60
CA LEU A 160 2.45 -3.14 -9.90
C LEU A 160 3.81 -3.86 -10.06
N ASP A 161 4.50 -3.64 -11.17
CA ASP A 161 5.82 -4.22 -11.44
C ASP A 161 6.93 -3.70 -10.52
N SER A 162 6.68 -2.61 -9.79
CA SER A 162 7.61 -2.10 -8.76
C SER A 162 7.88 -3.14 -7.68
N GLY A 163 6.96 -4.08 -7.44
CA GLY A 163 7.15 -5.21 -6.51
C GLY A 163 8.13 -6.27 -6.95
N LYS A 164 8.49 -6.32 -8.25
CA LYS A 164 9.46 -7.29 -8.78
C LYS A 164 10.89 -7.00 -8.33
N THR A 165 11.15 -5.81 -7.79
CA THR A 165 12.47 -5.42 -7.30
C THR A 165 12.38 -4.91 -5.87
N ARG A 166 13.40 -5.24 -5.05
CA ARG A 166 13.50 -4.73 -3.68
C ARG A 166 13.49 -3.21 -3.62
N SER A 167 14.18 -2.55 -4.56
CA SER A 167 14.23 -1.09 -4.63
C SER A 167 12.86 -0.47 -4.95
N GLY A 168 12.09 -1.08 -5.86
CA GLY A 168 10.75 -0.59 -6.19
C GLY A 168 9.78 -0.75 -5.03
N ALA A 169 9.78 -1.91 -4.35
CA ALA A 169 8.97 -2.10 -3.15
C ALA A 169 9.33 -1.09 -2.04
N ILE A 170 10.61 -0.80 -1.80
CA ILE A 170 11.02 0.24 -0.83
C ILE A 170 10.52 1.63 -1.23
N GLN A 171 10.53 1.98 -2.52
CA GLN A 171 10.00 3.27 -3.00
C GLN A 171 8.50 3.39 -2.73
N ILE A 172 7.74 2.32 -3.01
CA ILE A 172 6.31 2.27 -2.70
C ILE A 172 6.08 2.38 -1.19
N GLY A 173 6.78 1.61 -0.36
CA GLY A 173 6.66 1.69 1.10
C GLY A 173 7.15 3.01 1.70
N ALA A 174 7.89 3.82 0.94
CA ALA A 174 8.25 5.19 1.30
C ALA A 174 7.22 6.24 0.82
N GLY A 175 6.11 5.85 0.19
CA GLY A 175 5.08 6.76 -0.31
C GLY A 175 5.40 7.38 -1.69
N ILE A 176 6.43 6.90 -2.39
CA ILE A 176 6.91 7.55 -3.62
C ILE A 176 6.10 7.06 -4.82
N GLY A 177 5.47 8.00 -5.54
CA GLY A 177 4.92 7.75 -6.87
C GLY A 177 3.53 7.12 -6.93
N TRP A 178 2.83 6.96 -5.80
CA TRP A 178 1.51 6.34 -5.77
C TRP A 178 0.45 7.03 -4.91
N LEU A 179 0.84 7.94 -3.99
CA LEU A 179 -0.12 8.61 -3.11
C LEU A 179 -1.15 9.46 -3.89
N ASP A 180 -0.73 10.11 -4.98
CA ASP A 180 -1.63 10.86 -5.85
C ASP A 180 -2.63 9.96 -6.59
N ILE A 181 -2.28 8.70 -6.81
CA ILE A 181 -3.17 7.70 -7.41
C ILE A 181 -4.25 7.32 -6.41
N ALA A 182 -3.85 7.01 -5.17
CA ALA A 182 -4.80 6.72 -4.10
C ALA A 182 -5.75 7.90 -3.83
N LYS A 183 -5.23 9.13 -3.86
CA LYS A 183 -6.06 10.34 -3.73
C LYS A 183 -7.05 10.52 -4.87
N GLN A 184 -6.63 10.31 -6.12
CA GLN A 184 -7.53 10.34 -7.29
C GLN A 184 -8.62 9.27 -7.17
N LEU A 185 -8.26 8.07 -6.71
CA LEU A 185 -9.20 6.97 -6.53
C LEU A 185 -10.24 7.31 -5.43
N GLU A 186 -9.77 7.77 -4.27
CA GLU A 186 -10.66 8.18 -3.17
C GLU A 186 -11.63 9.29 -3.60
N GLN A 187 -11.12 10.31 -4.30
CA GLN A 187 -11.94 11.39 -4.82
C GLN A 187 -12.98 10.87 -5.81
N SER A 188 -12.58 9.99 -6.73
CA SER A 188 -13.51 9.38 -7.68
C SER A 188 -14.61 8.57 -7.00
N ILE A 189 -14.35 7.94 -5.85
CA ILE A 189 -15.38 7.23 -5.09
C ILE A 189 -16.31 8.21 -4.37
N ARG A 190 -15.74 9.23 -3.70
CA ARG A 190 -16.52 10.24 -2.96
C ARG A 190 -17.47 11.02 -3.86
N GLU A 191 -17.05 11.38 -5.06
CA GLU A 191 -17.88 12.09 -6.05
C GLU A 191 -19.13 11.28 -6.44
N GLN A 192 -19.03 9.95 -6.46
CA GLN A 192 -20.13 9.07 -6.84
C GLN A 192 -21.05 8.74 -5.65
N SER A 193 -20.49 8.58 -4.47
CA SER A 193 -21.27 8.39 -3.24
C SER A 193 -22.10 9.62 -2.85
N GLY A 194 -21.67 10.81 -3.28
CA GLY A 194 -22.38 12.08 -3.07
C GLY A 194 -23.48 12.40 -4.08
N MET A 195 -23.66 11.58 -5.12
CA MET A 195 -24.71 11.76 -6.16
C MET A 195 -26.03 11.03 -5.86
N LYS A 196 -26.28 10.63 -4.60
CA LYS A 196 -27.60 10.12 -4.17
C LYS A 196 -28.64 11.22 -4.07
#